data_AF-A0A5C3L852-F1
#
_entry.id   AF-A0A5C3L852-F1
#
_cell.length_a   1.000
_cell.length_b   1.000
_cell.length_c   1.000
_cell.angle_alpha   90.00
_cell.angle_beta   90.00
_cell.angle_gamma   90.00
#
_symmetry.space_group_name_H-M   'P 1'
#
loop_
_entity.id
_entity.type
_entity.pdbx_description
1 polymer ?
#
loop_
_entity_poly.entity_id
_entity_poly.type
_entity_poly.pdbx_seq_one_letter_code
_entity_poly.pdbx_strand_id
1 'polypeptide(L)'
;MEEIDEKLKGIRLLGTDSGKQDRGVQPGPPEPPPSHLAVFILKDMQTERKALIPVPNSYQEAQQAAFQLFKPYLSQGNQASKISLRPSLTGKMEDCAEIEAKYWKLAFPLCKTVGVFQDVFLNGMLWITLWEGSGWTRIKPNDDKGERLQTPMPRPTTYQEAWKLLEIAVEKTPSWKGMLIDAAEERGDLTNWEDPYDIPVDISVTCYVFSGPTSSRFATRAPGSTEDFDITATDSWSQIPRSAHTDGEQWRRHLPLPGQILGFKLISEYSQPYM
;
A
#
# COMPACT_ATOMS: atom_id res chain seq x y z
N MET A 1 15.56 -25.25 8.36
CA MET A 1 15.68 -24.29 7.24
C MET A 1 16.92 -24.70 6.44
N GLU A 2 16.90 -25.94 5.95
CA GLU A 2 18.00 -26.65 5.30
C GLU A 2 17.35 -27.64 4.33
N GLU A 3 16.98 -27.20 3.12
CA GLU A 3 16.66 -28.13 2.02
C GLU A 3 16.48 -27.41 0.67
N ILE A 4 17.45 -26.57 0.27
CA ILE A 4 17.53 -26.07 -1.11
C ILE A 4 19.00 -26.01 -1.52
N ASP A 5 19.67 -27.17 -1.63
CA ASP A 5 21.05 -27.21 -2.15
C ASP A 5 21.37 -28.45 -3.03
N GLU A 6 20.36 -29.14 -3.57
CA GLU A 6 20.54 -30.44 -4.25
C GLU A 6 19.95 -30.51 -5.67
N LYS A 7 19.85 -29.39 -6.42
CA LYS A 7 19.33 -29.41 -7.81
C LYS A 7 20.21 -28.81 -8.91
N LEU A 8 21.50 -28.56 -8.66
CA LEU A 8 22.42 -27.99 -9.67
C LEU A 8 23.65 -28.85 -10.02
N LYS A 9 23.61 -30.17 -9.82
CA LYS A 9 24.67 -31.08 -10.29
C LYS A 9 24.13 -32.02 -11.37
N GLY A 10 24.29 -31.65 -12.64
CA GLY A 10 23.90 -32.56 -13.71
C GLY A 10 24.02 -32.02 -15.14
N ILE A 11 25.12 -31.38 -15.52
CA ILE A 11 25.45 -31.19 -16.95
C ILE A 11 26.89 -31.66 -17.17
N ARG A 12 27.02 -32.91 -17.64
CA ARG A 12 28.28 -33.48 -18.12
C ARG A 12 28.47 -33.11 -19.58
N LEU A 13 29.62 -32.50 -19.85
CA LEU A 13 30.24 -32.35 -21.15
C LEU A 13 30.76 -33.72 -21.62
N LEU A 14 30.34 -34.17 -22.81
CA LEU A 14 31.14 -35.06 -23.65
C LEU A 14 30.98 -34.59 -25.10
N GLY A 15 32.09 -34.15 -25.67
CA GLY A 15 32.22 -33.90 -27.09
C GLY A 15 32.50 -35.20 -27.84
N THR A 16 32.16 -35.20 -29.12
CA THR A 16 32.88 -35.96 -30.13
C THR A 16 33.06 -35.08 -31.35
N ASP A 17 34.32 -34.93 -31.67
CA ASP A 17 34.92 -34.19 -32.76
C ASP A 17 34.71 -34.97 -34.08
N SER A 18 34.23 -34.30 -35.11
CA SER A 18 34.23 -34.83 -36.47
C SER A 18 34.46 -33.69 -37.46
N GLY A 19 35.72 -33.49 -37.81
CA GLY A 19 36.18 -32.49 -38.75
C GLY A 19 35.58 -32.67 -40.15
N LYS A 20 34.86 -31.64 -40.59
CA LYS A 20 34.68 -31.30 -42.00
C LYS A 20 35.30 -29.93 -42.21
N GLN A 21 36.29 -29.87 -43.09
CA GLN A 21 36.85 -28.61 -43.60
C GLN A 21 35.75 -27.89 -44.39
N ASP A 22 35.12 -26.92 -43.76
CA ASP A 22 34.09 -26.09 -44.35
C ASP A 22 34.73 -24.85 -44.98
N ARG A 23 34.27 -24.54 -46.20
CA ARG A 23 34.75 -23.40 -46.99
C ARG A 23 34.35 -22.12 -46.27
N GLY A 24 35.29 -21.18 -46.14
CA GLY A 24 35.16 -19.94 -45.37
C GLY A 24 33.91 -19.14 -45.71
N VAL A 25 32.84 -19.36 -44.94
CA VAL A 25 31.72 -18.44 -44.80
C VAL A 25 32.16 -17.44 -43.74
N GLN A 26 32.28 -16.18 -44.13
CA GLN A 26 32.57 -15.07 -43.22
C GLN A 26 31.48 -15.09 -42.13
N PRO A 27 31.83 -15.26 -40.84
CA PRO A 27 30.83 -15.35 -39.79
C PRO A 27 30.02 -14.06 -39.80
N GLY A 28 28.71 -14.19 -40.00
CA GLY A 28 27.78 -13.07 -39.83
C GLY A 28 27.97 -12.47 -38.43
N PRO A 29 27.66 -11.18 -38.24
CA PRO A 29 27.71 -10.57 -36.92
C PRO A 29 26.96 -11.45 -35.92
N PRO A 30 27.53 -11.70 -34.72
CA PRO A 30 26.91 -12.56 -33.73
C PRO A 30 25.48 -12.06 -33.48
N GLU A 31 24.50 -12.98 -33.53
CA GLU A 31 23.13 -12.63 -33.20
C GLU A 31 23.11 -11.97 -31.82
N PRO A 32 22.47 -10.79 -31.67
CA PRO A 32 22.37 -10.16 -30.38
C PRO A 32 21.66 -11.13 -29.42
N PRO A 33 22.13 -11.26 -28.17
CA PRO A 33 21.49 -12.13 -27.20
C PRO A 33 20.01 -11.77 -27.08
N PRO A 34 19.12 -12.75 -26.84
CA PRO A 34 17.70 -12.50 -26.73
C PRO A 34 17.47 -11.44 -25.65
N SER A 35 16.96 -10.28 -26.06
CA SER A 35 16.62 -9.21 -25.13
C SER A 35 15.41 -9.66 -24.35
N HIS A 36 15.60 -9.98 -23.07
CA HIS A 36 14.49 -10.23 -22.17
C HIS A 36 13.66 -8.94 -22.07
N LEU A 37 12.38 -9.02 -22.43
CA LEU A 37 11.43 -7.93 -22.33
C LEU A 37 10.55 -8.14 -21.10
N ALA A 38 10.26 -7.07 -20.38
CA ALA A 38 9.33 -7.03 -19.26
C ALA A 38 8.11 -6.19 -19.61
N VAL A 39 6.94 -6.59 -19.09
CA VAL A 39 5.67 -5.90 -19.33
C VAL A 39 5.48 -4.82 -18.28
N PHE A 40 5.38 -3.57 -18.73
CA PHE A 40 5.02 -2.43 -17.91
C PHE A 40 3.59 -2.00 -18.22
N ILE A 41 2.80 -1.67 -17.19
CA ILE A 41 1.39 -1.34 -17.32
C ILE A 41 1.12 0.03 -16.69
N LEU A 42 0.61 0.97 -17.48
CA LEU A 42 0.02 2.21 -16.99
C LEU A 42 -1.50 2.07 -17.05
N LYS A 43 -2.18 2.20 -15.92
CA LYS A 43 -3.64 2.19 -15.84
C LYS A 43 -4.13 3.57 -15.40
N ASP A 44 -4.90 4.22 -16.25
CA ASP A 44 -5.68 5.42 -15.89
C ASP A 44 -7.14 5.04 -15.57
N MET A 45 -8.01 6.03 -15.33
CA MET A 45 -9.41 5.80 -14.95
C MET A 45 -10.22 5.00 -15.98
N GLN A 46 -9.81 4.99 -17.25
CA GLN A 46 -10.61 4.42 -18.34
C GLN A 46 -9.84 3.45 -19.23
N THR A 47 -8.51 3.52 -19.25
CA THR A 47 -7.66 2.79 -20.18
C THR A 47 -6.46 2.15 -19.51
N GLU A 48 -6.18 0.92 -19.93
CA GLU A 48 -4.96 0.19 -19.57
C GLU A 48 -4.01 0.19 -20.78
N ARG A 49 -2.77 0.60 -20.55
CA ARG A 49 -1.73 0.70 -21.58
C ARG A 49 -0.57 -0.17 -21.19
N LYS A 50 -0.08 -0.98 -22.13
CA LYS A 50 1.02 -1.91 -21.92
C LYS A 50 2.20 -1.54 -22.80
N ALA A 51 3.40 -1.68 -22.25
CA ALA A 51 4.64 -1.52 -22.98
C ALA A 51 5.58 -2.68 -22.67
N LEU A 52 6.31 -3.15 -23.68
CA LEU A 52 7.41 -4.08 -23.49
C LEU A 52 8.70 -3.27 -23.38
N ILE A 53 9.39 -3.39 -22.26
CA ILE A 53 10.63 -2.68 -21.97
C ILE A 53 11.74 -3.71 -21.82
N PRO A 54 12.93 -3.51 -22.42
CA PRO A 54 14.10 -4.31 -22.11
C PRO A 54 14.32 -4.38 -20.60
N VAL A 55 14.68 -5.55 -20.08
CA VAL A 55 14.91 -5.74 -18.65
C VAL A 55 15.92 -4.70 -18.14
N PRO A 56 15.47 -3.77 -17.27
CA PRO A 56 16.32 -2.68 -16.79
C PRO A 56 17.25 -3.18 -15.69
N ASN A 57 18.48 -2.68 -15.67
CA ASN A 57 19.50 -3.05 -14.68
C ASN A 57 19.35 -2.30 -13.35
N SER A 58 18.55 -1.23 -13.34
CA SER A 58 18.30 -0.39 -12.17
C SER A 58 16.88 0.16 -12.14
N TYR A 59 16.43 0.59 -10.94
CA TYR A 59 15.14 1.26 -10.76
C TYR A 59 15.05 2.55 -11.58
N GLN A 60 16.13 3.34 -11.61
CA GLN A 60 16.18 4.62 -12.33
C GLN A 60 16.11 4.42 -13.85
N GLU A 61 16.80 3.41 -14.38
CA GLU A 61 16.71 3.01 -15.80
C GLU A 61 15.28 2.59 -16.15
N ALA A 62 14.66 1.77 -15.29
CA ALA A 62 13.28 1.35 -15.44
C ALA A 62 12.32 2.57 -15.47
N GLN A 63 12.52 3.54 -14.57
CA GLN A 63 11.72 4.77 -14.51
C GLN A 63 11.86 5.59 -15.79
N GLN A 64 13.09 5.76 -16.28
CA GLN A 64 13.35 6.51 -17.50
C GLN A 64 12.74 5.84 -18.72
N ALA A 65 12.90 4.52 -18.86
CA ALA A 65 12.34 3.76 -19.97
C ALA A 65 10.80 3.78 -19.95
N ALA A 66 10.19 3.56 -18.78
CA ALA A 66 8.75 3.67 -18.61
C ALA A 66 8.25 5.09 -18.92
N PHE A 67 8.92 6.12 -18.41
CA PHE A 67 8.57 7.51 -18.67
C PHE A 67 8.60 7.82 -20.17
N GLN A 68 9.65 7.42 -20.90
CA GLN A 68 9.76 7.68 -22.33
C GLN A 68 8.59 7.09 -23.14
N LEU A 69 8.20 5.85 -22.82
CA LEU A 69 7.13 5.15 -23.53
C LEU A 69 5.73 5.67 -23.13
N PHE A 70 5.53 5.99 -21.86
CA PHE A 70 4.23 6.43 -21.36
C PHE A 70 4.04 7.94 -21.37
N LYS A 71 5.07 8.74 -21.68
CA LYS A 71 5.04 10.22 -21.67
C LYS A 71 3.77 10.84 -22.28
N PRO A 72 3.23 10.39 -23.42
CA PRO A 72 2.02 10.97 -24.01
C PRO A 72 0.76 10.83 -23.14
N TYR A 73 0.78 9.93 -22.17
CA TYR A 73 -0.35 9.57 -21.30
C TYR A 73 -0.15 10.03 -19.85
N LEU A 74 1.01 10.61 -19.54
CA LEU A 74 1.29 11.18 -18.22
C LEU A 74 0.84 12.64 -18.18
N SER A 75 0.44 13.11 -17.00
CA SER A 75 0.09 14.53 -16.79
C SER A 75 1.26 15.45 -17.17
N GLN A 76 0.96 16.63 -17.72
CA GLN A 76 1.97 17.60 -18.11
C GLN A 76 2.84 18.00 -16.90
N GLY A 77 4.16 18.05 -17.10
CA GLY A 77 5.12 18.41 -16.05
C GLY A 77 5.71 17.23 -15.27
N ASN A 78 5.28 16.00 -15.55
CA ASN A 78 5.87 14.82 -14.92
C ASN A 78 7.35 14.62 -15.31
N GLN A 79 8.15 14.17 -14.34
CA GLN A 79 9.53 13.75 -14.52
C GLN A 79 9.64 12.25 -14.29
N ALA A 80 10.60 11.58 -14.94
CA ALA A 80 10.82 10.15 -14.76
C ALA A 80 11.01 9.75 -13.28
N SER A 81 11.70 10.59 -12.50
CA SER A 81 11.96 10.38 -11.07
C SER A 81 10.69 10.41 -10.19
N LYS A 82 9.59 10.97 -10.70
CA LYS A 82 8.30 11.04 -9.99
C LYS A 82 7.40 9.83 -10.25
N ILE A 83 7.74 8.99 -11.23
CA ILE A 83 7.01 7.74 -11.47
C ILE A 83 7.35 6.72 -10.39
N SER A 84 6.33 6.11 -9.79
CA SER A 84 6.51 4.92 -8.96
C SER A 84 6.33 3.66 -9.80
N LEU A 85 7.26 2.71 -9.65
CA LEU A 85 7.25 1.41 -10.29
C LEU A 85 6.95 0.34 -9.26
N ARG A 86 5.87 -0.41 -9.49
CA ARG A 86 5.35 -1.37 -8.53
C ARG A 86 5.31 -2.76 -9.17
N PRO A 87 6.21 -3.69 -8.79
CA PRO A 87 6.19 -5.04 -9.33
C PRO A 87 4.93 -5.80 -8.87
N SER A 88 4.40 -6.64 -9.76
CA SER A 88 3.31 -7.57 -9.49
C SER A 88 3.78 -9.01 -9.72
N LEU A 89 3.52 -9.90 -8.75
CA LEU A 89 3.87 -11.32 -8.84
C LEU A 89 2.85 -12.10 -9.67
N THR A 90 1.58 -11.73 -9.60
CA THR A 90 0.50 -12.43 -10.33
C THR A 90 0.29 -11.88 -11.74
N GLY A 91 0.85 -10.70 -12.04
CA GLY A 91 0.69 -9.97 -13.29
C GLY A 91 -0.52 -9.03 -13.32
N LYS A 92 -1.22 -8.91 -12.19
CA LYS A 92 -2.40 -8.06 -12.03
C LYS A 92 -2.00 -6.66 -11.55
N MET A 93 -2.87 -5.67 -11.73
CA MET A 93 -2.57 -4.31 -11.23
C MET A 93 -2.90 -4.17 -9.74
N GLU A 94 -3.79 -5.02 -9.23
CA GLU A 94 -4.29 -4.95 -7.85
C GLU A 94 -3.27 -5.48 -6.82
N ASP A 95 -2.31 -6.30 -7.25
CA ASP A 95 -1.23 -6.84 -6.42
C ASP A 95 0.12 -6.14 -6.65
N CYS A 96 0.13 -5.03 -7.40
CA CYS A 96 1.31 -4.19 -7.56
C CYS A 96 1.73 -3.60 -6.21
N ALA A 97 2.89 -4.01 -5.70
CA ALA A 97 3.41 -3.55 -4.41
C ALA A 97 4.42 -2.40 -4.60
N GLU A 98 4.38 -1.42 -3.70
CA GLU A 98 5.42 -0.40 -3.65
C GLU A 98 6.74 -1.00 -3.16
N ILE A 99 7.83 -0.64 -3.83
CA ILE A 99 9.17 -1.06 -3.42
C ILE A 99 10.11 0.12 -3.38
N GLU A 100 11.02 0.13 -2.42
CA GLU A 100 12.12 1.09 -2.44
C GLU A 100 13.08 0.75 -3.59
N ALA A 101 13.68 1.77 -4.21
CA ALA A 101 14.61 1.62 -5.32
C ALA A 101 15.77 0.65 -5.01
N LYS A 102 16.23 0.60 -3.75
CA LYS A 102 17.30 -0.31 -3.30
C LYS A 102 16.93 -1.80 -3.36
N TYR A 103 15.64 -2.13 -3.34
CA TYR A 103 15.13 -3.50 -3.41
C TYR A 103 14.75 -3.94 -4.84
N TRP A 104 14.89 -3.06 -5.84
CA TRP A 104 14.52 -3.35 -7.23
C TRP A 104 15.15 -4.63 -7.78
N LYS A 105 16.46 -4.79 -7.58
CA LYS A 105 17.20 -5.96 -8.09
C LYS A 105 16.73 -7.29 -7.49
N LEU A 106 16.13 -7.27 -6.30
CA LEU A 106 15.58 -8.45 -5.64
C LEU A 106 14.14 -8.73 -6.10
N ALA A 107 13.31 -7.69 -6.19
CA ALA A 107 11.89 -7.83 -6.47
C ALA A 107 11.57 -8.01 -7.96
N PHE A 108 12.25 -7.27 -8.85
CA PHE A 108 11.94 -7.25 -10.28
C PHE A 108 12.06 -8.62 -10.97
N PRO A 109 13.08 -9.46 -10.71
CA PRO A 109 13.18 -10.78 -11.35
C PRO A 109 12.03 -11.73 -11.01
N LEU A 110 11.31 -11.48 -9.91
CA LEU A 110 10.20 -12.31 -9.46
C LEU A 110 8.84 -11.86 -10.02
N CYS A 111 8.78 -10.66 -10.62
CA CYS A 111 7.54 -10.07 -11.07
C CYS A 111 7.17 -10.50 -12.50
N LYS A 112 5.87 -10.63 -12.76
CA LYS A 112 5.33 -10.86 -14.11
C LYS A 112 5.10 -9.57 -14.86
N THR A 113 4.71 -8.51 -14.14
CA THR A 113 4.45 -7.19 -14.69
C THR A 113 4.92 -6.11 -13.71
N VAL A 114 5.11 -4.89 -14.22
CA VAL A 114 5.41 -3.71 -13.40
C VAL A 114 4.35 -2.65 -13.66
N GLY A 115 3.61 -2.27 -12.63
CA GLY A 115 2.70 -1.13 -12.70
C GLY A 115 3.46 0.20 -12.67
N VAL A 116 3.04 1.13 -13.52
CA VAL A 116 3.59 2.48 -13.66
C VAL A 116 2.59 3.48 -13.09
N PHE A 117 2.98 4.20 -12.05
CA PHE A 117 2.11 5.13 -11.33
C PHE A 117 2.70 6.55 -11.38
N GLN A 118 1.87 7.54 -11.71
CA GLN A 118 2.28 8.96 -11.74
C GLN A 118 2.61 9.48 -10.34
N ASP A 119 1.97 8.92 -9.32
CA ASP A 119 2.21 9.25 -7.93
C ASP A 119 2.83 8.08 -7.16
N VAL A 120 3.72 8.44 -6.24
CA VAL A 120 4.24 7.53 -5.21
C VAL A 120 3.11 7.07 -4.28
N PHE A 121 2.04 7.86 -4.17
CA PHE A 121 0.92 7.53 -3.31
C PHE A 121 -0.19 6.77 -4.05
N LEU A 122 -0.53 5.55 -3.58
CA LEU A 122 -1.73 4.87 -4.05
C LEU A 122 -2.96 5.56 -3.49
N ASN A 123 -3.83 6.02 -4.37
CA ASN A 123 -5.20 6.35 -4.00
C ASN A 123 -5.98 5.05 -3.75
N GLY A 124 -6.97 5.11 -2.89
CA GLY A 124 -7.79 3.96 -2.55
C GLY A 124 -8.59 4.21 -1.28
N MET A 125 -9.17 3.14 -0.73
CA MET A 125 -9.95 3.21 0.49
C MET A 125 -9.22 2.49 1.62
N LEU A 126 -9.34 2.98 2.85
CA LEU A 126 -8.85 2.33 4.06
C LEU A 126 -10.03 1.95 4.95
N TRP A 127 -9.88 0.84 5.66
CA TRP A 127 -10.71 0.54 6.81
C TRP A 127 -10.20 1.30 8.02
N ILE A 128 -11.10 1.60 8.95
CA ILE A 128 -10.78 2.36 10.15
C ILE A 128 -11.19 1.60 11.40
N THR A 129 -10.42 1.78 12.45
CA THR A 129 -10.74 1.31 13.79
C THR A 129 -10.37 2.38 14.80
N LEU A 130 -11.17 2.50 15.84
CA LEU A 130 -10.95 3.38 16.97
C LEU A 130 -10.42 2.57 18.16
N TRP A 131 -9.55 3.16 18.97
CA TRP A 131 -9.22 2.63 20.30
C TRP A 131 -10.33 3.03 21.28
N GLU A 132 -11.03 2.04 21.83
CA GLU A 132 -12.14 2.19 22.78
C GLU A 132 -11.81 1.44 24.07
N GLY A 133 -11.87 2.14 25.20
CA GLY A 133 -11.52 1.59 26.51
C GLY A 133 -10.13 0.95 26.52
N SER A 134 -10.09 -0.39 26.54
CA SER A 134 -8.87 -1.18 26.61
C SER A 134 -8.43 -1.82 25.28
N GLY A 135 -9.07 -1.54 24.15
CA GLY A 135 -8.75 -2.22 22.90
C GLY A 135 -9.23 -1.54 21.63
N TRP A 136 -8.94 -2.17 20.49
CA TRP A 136 -9.39 -1.70 19.19
C TRP A 136 -10.81 -2.17 18.89
N THR A 137 -11.65 -1.26 18.39
CA THR A 137 -12.99 -1.59 17.90
C THR A 137 -12.93 -2.61 16.76
N ARG A 138 -13.92 -3.50 16.71
CA ARG A 138 -14.05 -4.48 15.63
C ARG A 138 -14.45 -3.78 14.34
N ILE A 139 -13.94 -4.29 13.22
CA ILE A 139 -14.28 -3.78 11.91
C ILE A 139 -15.45 -4.60 11.36
N LYS A 140 -16.64 -3.99 11.39
CA LYS A 140 -17.88 -4.59 10.91
C LYS A 140 -18.33 -3.87 9.65
N PRO A 141 -18.29 -4.51 8.47
CA PRO A 141 -18.74 -3.86 7.24
C PRO A 141 -20.25 -3.65 7.24
N ASN A 142 -21.02 -4.52 7.87
CA ASN A 142 -22.48 -4.43 8.00
C ASN A 142 -22.92 -4.75 9.44
N ASP A 143 -24.09 -4.25 9.86
CA ASP A 143 -24.78 -4.65 11.08
C ASP A 143 -25.56 -5.96 10.91
N ASP A 144 -26.23 -6.40 11.98
CA ASP A 144 -27.08 -7.59 11.99
C ASP A 144 -28.28 -7.49 11.01
N LYS A 145 -28.59 -6.28 10.51
CA LYS A 145 -29.62 -6.00 9.52
C LYS A 145 -29.06 -5.87 8.09
N GLY A 146 -27.75 -5.97 7.92
CA GLY A 146 -27.06 -5.80 6.63
C GLY A 146 -26.81 -4.34 6.24
N GLU A 147 -27.07 -3.38 7.12
CA GLU A 147 -26.77 -1.96 6.90
C GLU A 147 -25.28 -1.69 7.18
N ARG A 148 -24.66 -0.83 6.36
CA ARG A 148 -23.21 -0.57 6.50
C ARG A 148 -22.91 0.22 7.77
N LEU A 149 -22.22 -0.41 8.73
CA LEU A 149 -21.80 0.24 9.99
C LEU A 149 -20.56 1.12 9.82
N GLN A 150 -19.57 0.63 9.07
CA GLN A 150 -18.34 1.35 8.84
C GLN A 150 -18.14 1.59 7.35
N THR A 151 -18.16 2.87 6.99
CA THR A 151 -17.82 3.29 5.63
C THR A 151 -16.30 3.34 5.53
N PRO A 152 -15.66 2.59 4.62
CA PRO A 152 -14.24 2.75 4.40
C PRO A 152 -13.97 4.19 3.97
N MET A 153 -12.85 4.77 4.41
CA MET A 153 -12.51 6.17 4.12
C MET A 153 -11.52 6.26 2.96
N PRO A 154 -11.52 7.34 2.17
CA PRO A 154 -10.44 7.60 1.23
C PRO A 154 -9.09 7.58 1.97
N ARG A 155 -8.06 7.00 1.33
CA ARG A 155 -6.71 6.94 1.88
C ARG A 155 -6.13 8.36 1.96
N PRO A 156 -5.88 8.92 3.16
CA PRO A 156 -5.56 10.33 3.32
C PRO A 156 -4.12 10.63 2.90
N THR A 157 -3.93 11.64 2.07
CA THR A 157 -2.60 12.05 1.57
C THR A 157 -1.75 12.79 2.61
N THR A 158 -2.39 13.27 3.69
CA THR A 158 -1.79 14.01 4.81
C THR A 158 -2.44 13.63 6.14
N TYR A 159 -1.76 13.92 7.25
CA TYR A 159 -2.31 13.73 8.60
C TYR A 159 -3.57 14.58 8.84
N GLN A 160 -3.58 15.83 8.38
CA GLN A 160 -4.72 16.74 8.54
C GLN A 160 -5.96 16.24 7.78
N GLU A 161 -5.76 15.61 6.63
CA GLU A 161 -6.85 14.94 5.91
C GLU A 161 -7.36 13.72 6.67
N ALA A 162 -6.46 12.94 7.27
CA ALA A 162 -6.84 11.79 8.10
C ALA A 162 -7.68 12.20 9.31
N TRP A 163 -7.33 13.32 9.94
CA TRP A 163 -8.07 13.92 11.05
C TRP A 163 -9.51 14.27 10.65
N LYS A 164 -9.69 15.00 9.54
CA LYS A 164 -11.03 15.35 9.03
C LYS A 164 -11.87 14.13 8.68
N LEU A 165 -11.22 13.10 8.13
CA LEU A 165 -11.90 11.85 7.81
C LEU A 165 -12.30 11.08 9.07
N LEU A 166 -11.54 11.19 10.16
CA LEU A 166 -11.93 10.66 11.47
C LEU A 166 -13.15 11.38 12.04
N GLU A 167 -13.21 12.71 11.98
CA GLU A 167 -14.39 13.49 12.39
C GLU A 167 -15.65 13.03 11.66
N ILE A 168 -15.57 12.90 10.33
CA ILE A 168 -16.66 12.38 9.49
C ILE A 168 -17.05 10.95 9.89
N ALA A 169 -16.07 10.11 10.25
CA ALA A 169 -16.33 8.75 10.66
C ALA A 169 -17.03 8.68 12.02
N VAL A 170 -16.58 9.47 12.99
CA VAL A 170 -17.22 9.59 14.31
C VAL A 170 -18.66 10.07 14.17
N GLU A 171 -18.89 11.11 13.37
CA GLU A 171 -20.24 11.63 13.09
C GLU A 171 -21.19 10.54 12.54
N LYS A 172 -20.66 9.69 11.66
CA LYS A 172 -21.45 8.60 11.04
C LYS A 172 -21.61 7.36 11.90
N THR A 173 -20.90 7.26 13.03
CA THR A 173 -20.94 6.09 13.91
C THR A 173 -21.44 6.53 15.29
N PRO A 174 -22.77 6.45 15.54
CA PRO A 174 -23.37 6.97 16.76
C PRO A 174 -22.76 6.43 18.06
N SER A 175 -22.30 5.17 18.07
CA SER A 175 -21.62 4.61 19.24
C SER A 175 -20.28 5.28 19.53
N TRP A 176 -19.52 5.66 18.48
CA TRP A 176 -18.26 6.40 18.65
C TRP A 176 -18.52 7.83 19.13
N LYS A 177 -19.50 8.52 18.52
CA LYS A 177 -19.89 9.87 18.94
C LYS A 177 -20.38 9.88 20.39
N GLY A 178 -21.26 8.96 20.77
CA GLY A 178 -21.76 8.83 22.15
C GLY A 178 -20.64 8.59 23.16
N MET A 179 -19.75 7.63 22.90
CA MET A 179 -18.60 7.37 23.77
C MET A 179 -17.71 8.60 23.95
N LEU A 180 -17.47 9.37 22.88
CA LEU A 180 -16.62 10.56 22.95
C LEU A 180 -17.30 11.71 23.70
N ILE A 181 -18.62 11.83 23.62
CA ILE A 181 -19.42 12.76 24.42
C ILE A 181 -19.35 12.34 25.89
N ASP A 182 -19.64 11.08 26.22
CA ASP A 182 -19.61 10.58 27.60
C ASP A 182 -18.22 10.81 28.24
N ALA A 183 -17.15 10.51 27.52
CA ALA A 183 -15.78 10.73 27.97
C ALA A 183 -15.41 12.22 28.15
N ALA A 184 -16.13 13.15 27.50
CA ALA A 184 -15.95 14.58 27.69
C ALA A 184 -16.80 15.11 28.86
N GLU A 185 -18.03 14.62 29.01
CA GLU A 185 -18.90 14.94 30.14
C GLU A 185 -18.26 14.50 31.47
N GLU A 186 -17.64 13.31 31.52
CA GLU A 186 -16.88 12.84 32.68
C GLU A 186 -15.71 13.76 33.06
N ARG A 187 -15.15 14.48 32.08
CA ARG A 187 -14.08 15.47 32.30
C ARG A 187 -14.60 16.85 32.72
N GLY A 188 -15.92 17.05 32.69
CA GLY A 188 -16.55 18.35 32.95
C GLY A 188 -16.44 19.33 31.77
N ASP A 189 -16.06 18.86 30.59
CA ASP A 189 -16.07 19.66 29.37
C ASP A 189 -17.51 19.75 28.84
N LEU A 190 -18.22 20.76 29.35
CA LEU A 190 -19.55 21.15 28.84
C LEU A 190 -19.41 21.93 27.53
N THR A 191 -18.77 21.35 26.52
CA THR A 191 -18.81 21.90 25.17
C THR A 191 -20.15 21.56 24.52
N ASN A 192 -20.80 22.56 23.94
CA ASN A 192 -21.90 22.34 23.00
C ASN A 192 -21.35 21.56 21.81
N TRP A 193 -21.55 20.24 21.80
CA TRP A 193 -21.29 19.37 20.67
C TRP A 193 -22.36 19.62 19.60
N GLU A 194 -22.33 20.81 18.99
CA GLU A 194 -23.20 21.18 17.87
C GLU A 194 -22.75 20.44 16.61
N ASP A 195 -23.71 20.00 15.79
CA ASP A 195 -23.42 19.34 14.51
C ASP A 195 -22.78 20.34 13.52
N PRO A 196 -21.70 19.99 12.81
CA PRO A 196 -21.03 18.69 12.77
C PRO A 196 -20.03 18.44 13.91
N TYR A 197 -19.82 17.18 14.30
CA TYR A 197 -18.81 16.79 15.30
C TYR A 197 -17.40 17.27 14.90
N ASP A 198 -16.79 18.04 15.80
CA ASP A 198 -15.38 18.44 15.76
C ASP A 198 -14.63 17.80 16.93
N ILE A 199 -13.43 17.27 16.69
CA ILE A 199 -12.59 16.74 17.77
C ILE A 199 -12.08 17.93 18.61
N PRO A 200 -12.29 17.93 19.95
CA PRO A 200 -11.81 19.00 20.82
C PRO A 200 -10.32 19.28 20.70
N VAL A 201 -9.96 20.55 20.85
CA VAL A 201 -8.57 21.03 20.68
C VAL A 201 -7.58 20.49 21.72
N ASP A 202 -8.06 20.01 22.87
CA ASP A 202 -7.28 19.39 23.95
C ASP A 202 -7.06 17.88 23.73
N ILE A 203 -7.66 17.31 22.70
CA ILE A 203 -7.50 15.91 22.34
C ILE A 203 -6.46 15.81 21.23
N SER A 204 -5.47 14.95 21.44
CA SER A 204 -4.51 14.57 20.41
C SER A 204 -4.91 13.23 19.79
N VAL A 205 -4.75 13.09 18.48
CA VAL A 205 -4.99 11.83 17.77
C VAL A 205 -3.66 11.17 17.46
N THR A 206 -3.55 9.90 17.81
CA THR A 206 -2.41 9.06 17.42
C THR A 206 -2.89 8.02 16.42
N CYS A 207 -2.20 7.94 15.29
CA CYS A 207 -2.51 6.98 14.23
C CYS A 207 -1.66 5.71 14.37
N TYR A 208 -2.25 4.57 14.03
CA TYR A 208 -1.62 3.25 14.10
C TYR A 208 -1.85 2.48 12.81
N VAL A 209 -0.88 1.64 12.44
CA VAL A 209 -0.98 0.73 11.30
C VAL A 209 -0.94 -0.71 11.75
N PHE A 210 -1.78 -1.54 11.13
CA PHE A 210 -1.92 -2.95 11.45
C PHE A 210 -1.18 -3.82 10.46
N SER A 211 -0.42 -4.77 11.00
CA SER A 211 0.37 -5.74 10.26
C SER A 211 0.09 -7.14 10.80
N GLY A 212 -0.51 -7.97 9.95
CA GLY A 212 -0.85 -9.35 10.27
C GLY A 212 -1.81 -9.97 9.26
N PRO A 213 -2.20 -11.25 9.48
CA PRO A 213 -3.04 -11.99 8.55
C PRO A 213 -4.39 -11.32 8.28
N THR A 214 -4.98 -10.65 9.27
CA THR A 214 -6.29 -10.03 9.12
C THR A 214 -6.22 -8.81 8.21
N SER A 215 -5.30 -7.87 8.47
CA SER A 215 -5.02 -6.70 7.62
C SER A 215 -4.72 -7.10 6.17
N SER A 216 -3.99 -8.18 5.94
CA SER A 216 -3.74 -8.71 4.59
C SER A 216 -5.01 -9.25 3.92
N ARG A 217 -5.90 -9.93 4.65
CA ARG A 217 -7.15 -10.47 4.09
C ARG A 217 -8.12 -9.34 3.70
N PHE A 218 -8.15 -8.24 4.44
CA PHE A 218 -8.99 -7.09 4.13
C PHE A 218 -8.72 -6.49 2.74
N ALA A 219 -7.46 -6.50 2.29
CA ALA A 219 -7.09 -6.00 0.96
C ALA A 219 -7.72 -6.81 -0.19
N THR A 220 -7.99 -8.10 0.03
CA THR A 220 -8.52 -9.02 -0.99
C THR A 220 -10.04 -9.26 -0.88
N ARG A 221 -10.73 -8.48 -0.04
CA ARG A 221 -12.10 -8.79 0.36
C ARG A 221 -13.12 -8.49 -0.73
N ALA A 222 -14.12 -9.37 -0.88
CA ALA A 222 -15.29 -9.11 -1.69
C ALA A 222 -16.14 -7.97 -1.06
N PRO A 223 -16.60 -6.97 -1.83
CA PRO A 223 -17.36 -5.82 -1.33
C PRO A 223 -18.66 -6.09 -0.55
N GLY A 224 -19.12 -7.35 -0.47
CA GLY A 224 -20.34 -7.77 0.23
C GLY A 224 -20.12 -8.79 1.35
N SER A 225 -18.88 -9.05 1.77
CA SER A 225 -18.61 -10.02 2.84
C SER A 225 -19.09 -9.48 4.20
N THR A 226 -19.70 -10.35 5.00
CA THR A 226 -20.24 -10.07 6.34
C THR A 226 -19.37 -10.56 7.49
N GLU A 227 -18.19 -11.15 7.20
CA GLU A 227 -17.25 -11.60 8.24
C GLU A 227 -16.85 -10.46 9.18
N ASP A 228 -17.04 -10.69 10.49
CA ASP A 228 -16.50 -9.86 11.56
C ASP A 228 -15.04 -10.21 11.79
N PHE A 229 -14.18 -9.20 11.90
CA PHE A 229 -12.76 -9.41 12.14
C PHE A 229 -12.35 -8.83 13.49
N ASP A 230 -11.81 -9.70 14.33
CA ASP A 230 -11.11 -9.30 15.54
C ASP A 230 -9.63 -9.09 15.21
N ILE A 231 -9.29 -7.84 14.88
CA ILE A 231 -7.93 -7.45 14.52
C ILE A 231 -6.95 -7.65 15.67
N THR A 232 -7.44 -7.61 16.92
CA THR A 232 -6.59 -7.75 18.11
C THR A 232 -6.12 -9.18 18.33
N ALA A 233 -6.80 -10.17 17.75
CA ALA A 233 -6.47 -11.58 17.94
C ALA A 233 -5.27 -12.04 17.12
N THR A 234 -4.99 -11.38 15.98
CA THR A 234 -4.05 -11.92 14.98
C THR A 234 -3.08 -10.90 14.41
N ASP A 235 -3.36 -9.60 14.55
CA ASP A 235 -2.51 -8.57 13.99
C ASP A 235 -1.73 -7.83 15.08
N SER A 236 -0.51 -7.46 14.72
CA SER A 236 0.27 -6.48 15.47
C SER A 236 -0.06 -5.06 14.99
N TRP A 237 0.11 -4.06 15.85
CA TRP A 237 -0.02 -2.66 15.47
C TRP A 237 1.22 -1.87 15.85
N SER A 238 1.52 -0.85 15.05
CA SER A 238 2.62 0.07 15.30
C SER A 238 2.14 1.51 15.14
N GLN A 239 2.65 2.40 15.98
CA GLN A 239 2.32 3.81 15.95
C GLN A 239 2.99 4.50 14.76
N ILE A 240 2.25 5.33 14.03
CA ILE A 240 2.82 6.24 13.04
C ILE A 240 3.65 7.31 13.78
N PRO A 241 4.92 7.53 13.41
CA PRO A 241 5.79 8.46 14.14
C PRO A 241 5.26 9.89 14.06
N ARG A 242 5.38 10.65 15.16
CA ARG A 242 4.89 12.03 15.25
C ARG A 242 5.47 12.97 14.18
N SER A 243 6.69 12.70 13.70
CA SER A 243 7.29 13.46 12.59
C SER A 243 6.45 13.42 11.31
N ALA A 244 5.68 12.33 11.10
CA ALA A 244 4.77 12.20 9.97
C ALA A 244 3.53 13.09 10.06
N HIS A 245 3.22 13.67 11.23
CA HIS A 245 2.04 14.55 11.38
C HIS A 245 2.25 15.90 10.66
N THR A 246 3.52 16.31 10.50
CA THR A 246 3.92 17.56 9.85
C THR A 246 4.65 17.34 8.53
N ASP A 247 5.12 16.13 8.25
CA ASP A 247 5.82 15.77 7.01
C ASP A 247 4.95 14.82 6.16
N GLY A 248 4.40 15.35 5.07
CA GLY A 248 3.54 14.60 4.16
C GLY A 248 4.25 13.44 3.45
N GLU A 249 5.56 13.48 3.23
CA GLU A 249 6.29 12.33 2.68
C GLU A 249 6.41 11.20 3.71
N GLN A 250 6.75 11.54 4.95
CA GLN A 250 6.79 10.57 6.05
C GLN A 250 5.41 9.96 6.29
N TRP A 251 4.35 10.77 6.29
CA TRP A 251 2.97 10.30 6.37
C TRP A 251 2.68 9.23 5.32
N ARG A 252 2.95 9.53 4.06
CA ARG A 252 2.68 8.63 2.94
C ARG A 252 3.46 7.31 3.01
N ARG A 253 4.67 7.31 3.58
CA ARG A 253 5.50 6.10 3.78
C ARG A 253 4.97 5.19 4.88
N HIS A 254 4.37 5.76 5.92
CA HIS A 254 3.85 5.01 7.05
C HIS A 254 2.39 4.60 6.89
N LEU A 255 1.63 5.26 6.00
CA LEU A 255 0.22 4.99 5.81
C LEU A 255 -0.02 3.61 5.17
N PRO A 256 -0.96 2.81 5.68
CA PRO A 256 -1.21 1.46 5.18
C PRO A 256 -1.68 1.49 3.72
N LEU A 257 -1.52 0.38 2.99
CA LEU A 257 -1.92 0.27 1.58
C LEU A 257 -3.46 0.34 1.43
N PRO A 258 -3.98 0.64 0.22
CA PRO A 258 -5.40 0.51 -0.04
C PRO A 258 -5.96 -0.86 0.37
N GLY A 259 -7.15 -0.84 0.98
CA GLY A 259 -7.83 -2.01 1.51
C GLY A 259 -7.34 -2.48 2.88
N GLN A 260 -6.31 -1.86 3.46
CA GLN A 260 -5.82 -2.16 4.81
C GLN A 260 -6.45 -1.24 5.86
N ILE A 261 -6.02 -1.39 7.12
CA ILE A 261 -6.62 -0.77 8.30
C ILE A 261 -5.73 0.35 8.84
N LEU A 262 -6.34 1.50 9.12
CA LEU A 262 -5.78 2.62 9.87
C LEU A 262 -6.48 2.74 11.23
N GLY A 263 -5.72 2.67 12.31
CA GLY A 263 -6.22 2.83 13.67
C GLY A 263 -6.08 4.25 14.18
N PHE A 264 -7.04 4.71 14.96
CA PHE A 264 -7.01 6.00 15.64
C PHE A 264 -7.17 5.83 17.14
N LYS A 265 -6.29 6.47 17.91
CA LYS A 265 -6.39 6.57 19.36
C LYS A 265 -6.46 8.04 19.76
N LEU A 266 -7.55 8.43 20.39
CA LEU A 266 -7.69 9.75 20.98
C LEU A 266 -7.03 9.74 22.36
N ILE A 267 -6.19 10.74 22.62
CA ILE A 267 -5.43 10.90 23.85
C ILE A 267 -5.72 12.31 24.36
N SER A 268 -6.42 12.41 25.49
CA SER A 268 -6.62 13.67 26.19
C SER A 268 -5.33 14.07 26.92
N GLU A 269 -4.91 15.32 26.79
CA GLU A 269 -3.73 15.83 27.51
C GLU A 269 -3.86 15.73 29.04
N TYR A 270 -5.08 15.67 29.57
CA TYR A 270 -5.36 15.59 31.00
C TYR A 270 -5.22 14.18 31.60
N SER A 271 -5.00 13.15 30.78
CA SER A 271 -4.85 11.77 31.26
C SER A 271 -3.40 11.36 31.52
N GLN A 272 -2.48 12.33 31.67
CA GLN A 272 -1.16 12.05 32.24
C GLN A 272 -1.35 11.50 33.66
N PRO A 273 -0.99 10.23 33.94
CA PRO A 273 -1.04 9.73 35.29
C PRO A 273 -0.09 10.59 36.10
N TYR A 274 -0.60 11.22 37.17
CA TYR A 274 0.26 11.78 38.20
C TYR A 274 1.24 10.68 38.64
N MET A 275 2.49 10.79 38.19
CA MET A 275 3.60 9.91 38.59
C MET A 275 4.10 10.30 39.97
#